data_AF-A0A1H5UH35-F1
#
_entry.id   AF-A0A1H5UH35-F1
#
_cell.length_a   1.000
_cell.length_b   1.000
_cell.length_c   1.000
_cell.angle_alpha   90.00
_cell.angle_beta   90.00
_cell.angle_gamma   90.00
#
_symmetry.space_group_name_H-M   'P 1'
#
loop_
_entity.id
_entity.type
_entity.pdbx_description
1 polymer ?
#
loop_
_entity_poly.entity_id
_entity_poly.type
_entity_poly.pdbx_seq_one_letter_code
_entity_poly.pdbx_strand_id
1 'polypeptide(L)'
;MNNIRKELNQQLLEIESLIDKENSRLKQYKGLEKGKLQVTASHGNIQYLFVEDGTTVPRYMPAIEREKVRLFAQREYDEKMYEHLNTIKARLQRFIKNYDENSIDAIYENMCEGRKRLVTPIKPDKDSIINKWMEMNPGGMNTIDEEPDIRTNRGEYVRSKSEKILADYFYRAGIPYQCEPKFTLFSGKNVYPDFVLLNVRNNKTIYWEHLGKMDDAGYVIRNMSKLMDYEKSGLLLGDNLIITLETRERPLDIELIKRNVEQFLI
;
A
#
# COMPACT_ATOMS: atom_id res chain seq x y z
N MET A 1 -1.25 -2.39 -4.22
CA MET A 1 -0.47 -2.74 -2.99
C MET A 1 0.93 -2.09 -2.93
N ASN A 2 1.11 -0.91 -3.55
CA ASN A 2 2.38 -0.16 -3.67
C ASN A 2 2.96 0.46 -2.37
N ASN A 3 2.53 -0.02 -1.19
CA ASN A 3 2.69 0.74 0.04
C ASN A 3 3.90 0.32 0.89
N ILE A 4 4.23 -0.97 1.00
CA ILE A 4 5.29 -1.43 1.93
C ILE A 4 6.66 -0.84 1.57
N ARG A 5 7.09 -0.97 0.31
CA ARG A 5 8.39 -0.41 -0.12
C ARG A 5 8.43 1.12 0.02
N LYS A 6 7.31 1.79 -0.23
CA LYS A 6 7.17 3.24 -0.06
C LYS A 6 7.27 3.65 1.40
N GLU A 7 6.56 2.97 2.30
CA GLU A 7 6.62 3.16 3.75
C GLU A 7 8.02 2.90 4.31
N LEU A 8 8.68 1.83 3.87
CA LEU A 8 10.05 1.51 4.28
C LEU A 8 11.06 2.57 3.80
N ASN A 9 10.91 3.08 2.57
CA ASN A 9 11.73 4.18 2.09
C ASN A 9 11.46 5.48 2.85
N GLN A 10 10.22 5.75 3.22
CA GLN A 10 9.86 6.92 4.03
C GLN A 10 10.50 6.84 5.43
N GLN A 11 10.42 5.68 6.09
CA GLN A 11 11.11 5.45 7.37
C GLN A 11 12.63 5.60 7.24
N LEU A 12 13.21 5.17 6.11
CA LEU A 12 14.64 5.33 5.86
C LEU A 12 15.03 6.82 5.78
N LEU A 13 14.22 7.65 5.10
CA LEU A 13 14.44 9.11 5.04
C LEU A 13 14.35 9.77 6.42
N GLU A 14 13.40 9.33 7.25
CA GLU A 14 13.27 9.83 8.63
C GLU A 14 14.51 9.49 9.47
N ILE A 15 15.01 8.26 9.37
CA ILE A 15 16.24 7.83 10.05
C ILE A 15 17.44 8.65 9.56
N GLU A 16 17.55 8.92 8.26
CA GLU A 16 18.62 9.75 7.70
C GLU A 16 18.55 11.19 8.23
N SER A 17 17.36 11.79 8.31
CA SER A 17 17.18 13.10 8.91
C SER A 17 17.58 13.13 10.40
N LEU A 18 17.31 12.06 11.15
CA LEU A 18 17.73 11.95 12.55
C LEU A 18 19.25 11.82 12.67
N ILE A 19 19.89 11.03 11.80
CA ILE A 19 21.35 10.90 11.73
C ILE A 19 22.01 12.25 11.43
N ASP A 20 21.47 13.04 10.51
CA ASP A 20 21.99 14.38 10.19
C ASP A 20 21.87 15.36 11.37
N LYS A 21 20.78 15.24 12.14
CA LYS A 21 20.59 16.00 13.37
C LYS A 21 21.61 15.62 14.43
N GLU A 22 21.84 14.32 14.66
CA GLU A 22 22.85 13.83 15.61
C GLU A 22 24.27 14.22 15.17
N ASN A 23 24.61 14.07 13.89
CA ASN A 23 25.89 14.55 13.33
C ASN A 23 26.12 16.04 13.59
N SER A 24 25.08 16.86 13.48
CA SER A 24 25.15 18.30 13.72
C SER A 24 25.39 18.63 15.19
N ARG A 25 24.81 17.85 16.12
CA ARG A 25 25.06 17.97 17.56
C ARG A 25 26.45 17.51 17.93
N LEU A 26 26.90 16.37 17.41
CA LEU A 26 28.24 15.82 17.67
C LEU A 26 29.37 16.78 17.27
N LYS A 27 29.17 17.60 16.22
CA LYS A 27 30.12 18.66 15.83
C LYS A 27 30.33 19.71 16.92
N GLN A 28 29.33 19.97 17.77
CA GLN A 28 29.40 20.95 18.86
C GLN A 28 30.34 20.49 19.99
N TYR A 29 30.64 19.19 20.07
CA TYR A 29 31.47 18.61 21.12
C TYR A 29 32.96 18.49 20.78
N LYS A 30 33.42 18.99 19.61
CA LYS A 30 34.82 18.86 19.17
C LYS A 30 35.86 19.41 20.16
N GLY A 31 35.52 20.44 20.93
CA GLY A 31 36.40 21.02 21.95
C GLY A 31 36.18 20.48 23.37
N LEU A 32 35.30 19.50 23.55
CA LEU A 32 34.94 18.95 24.85
C LEU A 32 35.86 17.78 25.23
N GLU A 33 36.36 17.77 26.48
CA GLU A 33 37.21 16.71 27.04
C GLU A 33 36.61 15.32 26.77
N LYS A 34 37.40 14.36 26.26
CA LYS A 34 36.92 13.01 25.98
C LYS A 34 36.98 12.15 27.23
N GLY A 35 35.95 11.34 27.44
CA GLY A 35 35.81 10.57 28.67
C GLY A 35 34.37 10.24 29.00
N LYS A 36 34.17 9.58 30.13
CA LYS A 36 32.88 9.06 30.58
C LYS A 36 32.39 9.82 31.81
N LEU A 37 31.12 10.19 31.79
CA LEU A 37 30.43 10.71 32.96
C LEU A 37 29.96 9.53 33.82
N GLN A 38 30.34 9.54 35.09
CA GLN A 38 29.85 8.63 36.10
C GLN A 38 28.94 9.38 37.06
N VAL A 39 27.84 8.73 37.43
CA VAL A 39 26.86 9.25 38.37
C VAL A 39 26.89 8.37 39.61
N THR A 40 27.16 8.97 40.77
CA THR A 40 27.16 8.30 42.07
C THR A 40 26.20 9.01 43.02
N ALA A 41 25.94 8.41 44.19
CA ALA A 41 25.15 9.03 45.23
C ALA A 41 25.90 8.97 46.56
N SER A 42 25.91 10.07 47.30
CA SER A 42 26.49 10.15 48.65
C SER A 42 25.56 10.94 49.55
N HIS A 43 25.20 10.35 50.70
CA HIS A 43 24.28 10.96 51.68
C HIS A 43 22.97 11.49 51.06
N GLY A 44 22.42 10.77 50.08
CA GLY A 44 21.18 11.15 49.37
C GLY A 44 21.35 12.19 48.25
N ASN A 45 22.56 12.68 47.99
CA ASN A 45 22.84 13.65 46.93
C ASN A 45 23.51 12.99 45.73
N ILE A 46 23.07 13.34 44.53
CA ILE A 46 23.69 12.91 43.27
C ILE A 46 25.03 13.63 43.11
N GLN A 47 26.07 12.87 42.81
CA GLN A 47 27.42 13.35 42.52
C GLN A 47 27.82 12.97 41.11
N TYR A 48 28.49 13.89 40.43
CA TYR A 48 28.97 13.70 39.07
C TYR A 48 30.50 13.59 39.09
N LEU A 49 30.99 12.53 38.47
CA LEU A 49 32.40 12.22 38.35
C LEU A 49 32.73 12.12 36.85
N PHE A 50 33.87 12.64 36.41
CA PHE A 50 34.33 12.51 35.04
C PHE A 50 35.63 11.72 34.99
N VAL A 51 35.66 10.67 34.16
CA VAL A 51 36.86 9.88 33.90
C VAL A 51 37.34 10.23 32.50
N GLU A 52 38.45 10.93 32.40
CA GLU A 52 39.06 11.31 31.13
C GLU A 52 39.66 10.09 30.43
N ASP A 53 39.60 10.04 29.11
CA ASP A 53 40.17 8.95 28.32
C ASP A 53 41.67 8.78 28.63
N GLY A 54 42.09 7.53 28.91
CA GLY A 54 43.46 7.20 29.30
C GLY A 54 43.74 7.31 30.80
N THR A 55 42.78 7.77 31.60
CA THR A 55 42.86 7.78 33.07
C THR A 55 41.89 6.76 33.69
N THR A 56 42.20 6.31 34.90
CA THR A 56 41.28 5.46 35.71
C THR A 56 40.74 6.19 36.93
N VAL A 57 41.26 7.38 37.23
CA VAL A 57 40.92 8.14 38.43
C VAL A 57 39.83 9.17 38.09
N PRO A 58 38.62 9.07 38.67
CA PRO A 58 37.56 10.03 38.41
C PRO A 58 37.84 11.39 39.06
N ARG A 59 37.57 12.47 38.32
CA ARG A 59 37.55 13.84 38.84
C ARG A 59 36.13 14.23 39.26
N TYR A 60 35.96 14.73 40.47
CA TYR A 60 34.68 15.29 40.92
C TYR A 60 34.32 16.56 40.15
N MET A 61 33.08 16.64 39.69
CA MET A 61 32.53 17.79 38.98
C MET A 61 31.62 18.61 39.92
N PRO A 62 32.09 19.78 40.40
CA PRO A 62 31.31 20.62 41.30
C PRO A 62 30.08 21.24 40.60
N ALA A 63 29.12 21.72 41.39
CA ALA A 63 27.87 22.30 40.88
C ALA A 63 28.08 23.51 39.94
N ILE A 64 29.19 24.24 40.06
CA ILE A 64 29.55 25.33 39.16
C ILE A 64 29.88 24.84 37.73
N GLU A 65 30.27 23.57 37.57
CA GLU A 65 30.51 22.91 36.28
C GLU A 65 29.26 22.17 35.74
N ARG A 66 28.05 22.48 36.23
CA ARG A 66 26.80 21.81 35.83
C ARG A 66 26.55 21.80 34.32
N GLU A 67 26.89 22.89 33.61
CA GLU A 67 26.75 22.91 32.15
C GLU A 67 27.72 21.94 31.46
N LYS A 68 28.96 21.77 31.97
CA LYS A 68 29.88 20.74 31.45
C LYS A 68 29.32 19.34 31.69
N VAL A 69 28.79 19.07 32.88
CA VAL A 69 28.13 17.79 33.20
C VAL A 69 26.99 17.50 32.21
N ARG A 70 26.13 18.49 31.94
CA ARG A 70 25.04 18.38 30.96
C ARG A 70 25.57 18.07 29.56
N LEU A 71 26.64 18.74 29.12
CA LEU A 71 27.26 18.49 27.82
C LEU A 71 27.87 17.09 27.72
N PHE A 72 28.52 16.58 28.76
CA PHE A 72 29.03 15.21 28.79
C PHE A 72 27.92 14.17 28.69
N ALA A 73 26.86 14.33 29.49
CA ALA A 73 25.69 13.45 29.44
C ALA A 73 25.01 13.49 28.05
N GLN A 74 24.85 14.68 27.47
CA GLN A 74 24.24 14.82 26.15
C GLN A 74 25.11 14.19 25.05
N ARG A 75 26.44 14.39 25.09
CA ARG A 75 27.35 13.75 24.14
C ARG A 75 27.22 12.23 24.19
N GLU A 76 27.23 11.63 25.38
CA GLU A 76 27.12 10.17 25.52
C GLU A 76 25.79 9.65 24.96
N TYR A 77 24.68 10.38 25.18
CA TYR A 77 23.39 10.06 24.58
C TYR A 77 23.44 10.16 23.05
N ASP A 78 23.94 11.27 22.50
CA ASP A 78 24.00 11.53 21.06
C ASP A 78 24.90 10.51 20.34
N GLU A 79 26.04 10.15 20.93
CA GLU A 79 26.95 9.10 20.41
C GLU A 79 26.24 7.74 20.35
N LYS A 80 25.60 7.32 21.44
CA LYS A 80 24.83 6.06 21.49
C LYS A 80 23.66 6.06 20.50
N MET A 81 22.95 7.19 20.40
CA MET A 81 21.82 7.33 19.49
C MET A 81 22.28 7.27 18.03
N TYR A 82 23.38 7.95 17.69
CA TYR A 82 23.98 7.91 16.37
C TYR A 82 24.37 6.49 15.94
N GLU A 83 25.04 5.73 16.82
CA GLU A 83 25.37 4.32 16.56
C GLU A 83 24.12 3.46 16.35
N HIS A 84 23.10 3.66 17.18
CA HIS A 84 21.84 2.94 17.08
C HIS A 84 21.11 3.23 15.76
N LEU A 85 20.99 4.51 15.38
CA LEU A 85 20.35 4.94 14.13
C LEU A 85 21.07 4.36 12.91
N ASN A 86 22.41 4.38 12.88
CA ASN A 86 23.18 3.77 11.79
C ASN A 86 22.99 2.26 11.71
N THR A 87 22.86 1.58 12.87
CA THR A 87 22.54 0.15 12.92
C THR A 87 21.17 -0.14 12.31
N ILE A 88 20.14 0.65 12.65
CA ILE A 88 18.79 0.51 12.09
C ILE A 88 18.82 0.81 10.58
N LYS A 89 19.46 1.91 10.17
CA LYS A 89 19.64 2.28 8.76
C LYS A 89 20.20 1.11 7.94
N ALA A 90 21.31 0.51 8.39
CA ALA A 90 21.95 -0.60 7.70
C ALA A 90 21.06 -1.86 7.61
N ARG A 91 20.28 -2.15 8.66
CA ARG A 91 19.30 -3.26 8.66
C ARG A 91 18.16 -2.98 7.67
N LEU A 92 17.60 -1.78 7.70
CA LEU A 92 16.49 -1.38 6.85
C LEU A 92 16.89 -1.34 5.37
N GLN A 93 18.05 -0.75 5.05
CA GLN A 93 18.59 -0.75 3.68
C GLN A 93 18.80 -2.17 3.15
N ARG A 94 19.32 -3.08 3.98
CA ARG A 94 19.51 -4.48 3.60
C ARG A 94 18.17 -5.18 3.34
N PHE A 95 17.18 -4.92 4.18
CA PHE A 95 15.83 -5.45 3.98
C PHE A 95 15.24 -4.93 2.66
N ILE A 96 15.21 -3.62 2.45
CA ILE A 96 14.67 -2.99 1.23
C ILE A 96 15.36 -3.54 -0.03
N LYS A 97 16.69 -3.73 0.01
CA LYS A 97 17.45 -4.26 -1.13
C LYS A 97 17.05 -5.69 -1.49
N ASN A 98 16.76 -6.52 -0.50
CA ASN A 98 16.50 -7.96 -0.68
C ASN A 98 15.01 -8.31 -0.68
N TYR A 99 14.13 -7.33 -0.43
CA TYR A 99 12.69 -7.53 -0.38
C TYR A 99 12.11 -7.55 -1.80
N ASP A 100 11.54 -8.69 -2.18
CA ASP A 100 10.77 -8.88 -3.40
C ASP A 100 9.42 -9.51 -3.05
N GLU A 101 8.34 -8.75 -3.30
CA GLU A 101 6.95 -9.13 -3.04
C GLU A 101 6.54 -10.38 -3.83
N ASN A 102 7.13 -10.58 -5.02
CA ASN A 102 6.80 -11.70 -5.91
C ASN A 102 7.76 -12.89 -5.75
N SER A 103 8.72 -12.81 -4.82
CA SER A 103 9.78 -13.84 -4.67
C SER A 103 9.24 -15.25 -4.47
N ILE A 104 8.08 -15.39 -3.81
CA ILE A 104 7.43 -16.68 -3.58
C ILE A 104 6.86 -17.24 -4.89
N ASP A 105 6.11 -16.42 -5.62
CA ASP A 105 5.41 -16.84 -6.85
C ASP A 105 6.42 -17.07 -8.00
N ALA A 106 7.50 -16.29 -8.02
CA ALA A 106 8.60 -16.38 -8.97
C ALA A 106 9.26 -17.77 -9.01
N ILE A 107 9.22 -18.55 -7.91
CA ILE A 107 9.80 -19.89 -7.88
C ILE A 107 9.10 -20.80 -8.91
N TYR A 108 7.77 -20.80 -8.94
CA TYR A 108 6.99 -21.60 -9.87
C TYR A 108 6.94 -20.96 -11.26
N GLU A 109 6.75 -19.63 -11.33
CA GLU A 109 6.62 -18.90 -12.60
C GLU A 109 7.86 -19.05 -13.50
N ASN A 110 9.06 -19.04 -12.90
CA ASN A 110 10.33 -19.18 -13.63
C ASN A 110 10.70 -20.63 -13.99
N MET A 111 9.88 -21.62 -13.62
CA MET A 111 10.12 -23.00 -14.04
C MET A 111 9.81 -23.18 -15.53
N CYS A 112 10.55 -24.07 -16.19
CA CYS A 112 10.19 -24.48 -17.54
C CYS A 112 8.89 -25.31 -17.54
N GLU A 113 8.13 -25.24 -18.63
CA GLU A 113 6.82 -25.88 -18.77
C GLU A 113 6.85 -27.40 -18.48
N GLY A 114 7.94 -28.07 -18.88
CA GLY A 114 8.12 -29.50 -18.59
C GLY A 114 8.16 -29.80 -17.08
N ARG A 115 8.77 -28.94 -16.27
CA ARG A 115 8.82 -29.12 -14.81
C ARG A 115 7.55 -28.64 -14.13
N LYS A 116 6.88 -27.59 -14.63
CA LYS A 116 5.58 -27.14 -14.10
C LYS A 116 4.55 -28.28 -14.10
N ARG A 117 4.55 -29.12 -15.16
CA ARG A 117 3.69 -30.32 -15.26
C ARG A 117 3.98 -31.43 -14.25
N LEU A 118 5.12 -31.39 -13.56
CA LEU A 118 5.58 -32.44 -12.64
C LEU A 118 5.50 -32.03 -11.16
N VAL A 119 5.13 -30.78 -10.86
CA VAL A 119 5.07 -30.25 -9.50
C VAL A 119 3.68 -29.75 -9.17
N THR A 120 3.31 -29.85 -7.89
CA THR A 120 2.11 -29.19 -7.36
C THR A 120 2.57 -27.93 -6.62
N PRO A 121 2.26 -26.73 -7.13
CA PRO A 121 2.69 -25.50 -6.48
C PRO A 121 1.94 -25.31 -5.15
N ILE A 122 2.60 -24.68 -4.18
CA ILE A 122 2.01 -24.42 -2.85
C ILE A 122 0.85 -23.41 -2.92
N LYS A 123 0.90 -22.49 -3.88
CA LYS A 123 -0.20 -21.62 -4.28
C LYS A 123 -0.63 -21.99 -5.70
N PRO A 124 -1.92 -21.88 -6.04
CA PRO A 124 -2.33 -21.95 -7.44
C PRO A 124 -1.59 -20.93 -8.28
N ASP A 125 -1.21 -21.29 -9.50
CA ASP A 125 -0.59 -20.35 -10.42
C ASP A 125 -1.59 -19.30 -10.92
N LYS A 126 -1.08 -18.18 -11.43
CA LYS A 126 -1.89 -17.04 -11.86
C LYS A 126 -2.95 -17.44 -12.89
N ASP A 127 -2.60 -18.26 -13.87
CA ASP A 127 -3.54 -18.65 -14.94
C ASP A 127 -4.66 -19.54 -14.38
N SER A 128 -4.31 -20.48 -13.49
CA SER A 128 -5.30 -21.29 -12.79
C SER A 128 -6.25 -20.46 -11.93
N ILE A 129 -5.74 -19.44 -11.23
CA ILE A 129 -6.58 -18.51 -10.44
C ILE A 129 -7.54 -17.76 -11.35
N ILE A 130 -7.02 -17.17 -12.43
CA ILE A 130 -7.80 -16.37 -13.38
C ILE A 130 -8.87 -17.23 -14.03
N ASN A 131 -8.52 -18.40 -14.56
CA ASN A 131 -9.47 -19.28 -15.26
C ASN A 131 -10.61 -19.72 -14.33
N LYS A 132 -10.27 -20.20 -13.13
CA LYS A 132 -11.28 -20.58 -12.13
C LYS A 132 -12.18 -19.40 -11.74
N TRP A 133 -11.60 -18.22 -11.59
CA TRP A 133 -12.36 -17.02 -11.26
C TRP A 133 -13.29 -16.60 -12.41
N MET A 134 -12.82 -16.67 -13.66
CA MET A 134 -13.62 -16.36 -14.86
C MET A 134 -14.81 -17.31 -15.00
N GLU A 135 -14.64 -18.60 -14.69
CA GLU A 135 -15.71 -19.60 -14.65
C GLU A 135 -16.75 -19.31 -13.55
N MET A 136 -16.28 -18.88 -12.38
CA MET A 136 -17.15 -18.56 -11.24
C MET A 136 -17.92 -17.24 -11.41
N ASN A 137 -17.45 -16.35 -12.28
CA ASN A 137 -18.04 -15.03 -12.51
C ASN A 137 -18.43 -14.85 -13.99
N PRO A 138 -19.45 -15.57 -14.50
CA PRO A 138 -19.86 -15.42 -15.88
C PRO A 138 -20.36 -13.99 -16.16
N GLY A 139 -19.94 -13.43 -17.29
CA GLY A 139 -20.42 -12.15 -17.80
C GLY A 139 -21.66 -12.29 -18.70
N GLY A 140 -22.24 -11.15 -19.10
CA GLY A 140 -23.38 -11.09 -20.01
C GLY A 140 -24.66 -11.68 -19.41
N MET A 141 -24.83 -11.57 -18.09
CA MET A 141 -25.93 -12.20 -17.37
C MET A 141 -27.18 -11.31 -17.30
N ASN A 142 -27.09 -10.04 -17.72
CA ASN A 142 -28.25 -9.15 -17.75
C ASN A 142 -29.10 -9.43 -19.00
N THR A 143 -30.24 -10.09 -18.78
CA THR A 143 -31.23 -10.40 -19.82
C THR A 143 -32.47 -9.48 -19.76
N ILE A 144 -32.43 -8.40 -18.97
CA ILE A 144 -33.60 -7.56 -18.69
C ILE A 144 -33.77 -6.45 -19.74
N ASP A 145 -32.65 -5.95 -20.28
CA ASP A 145 -32.62 -4.81 -21.20
C ASP A 145 -32.45 -5.26 -22.67
N GLU A 146 -32.59 -4.31 -23.61
CA GLU A 146 -32.28 -4.53 -25.02
C GLU A 146 -30.84 -5.04 -25.21
N GLU A 147 -30.64 -5.85 -26.27
CA GLU A 147 -29.31 -6.38 -26.58
C GLU A 147 -28.33 -5.23 -26.84
N PRO A 148 -27.17 -5.23 -26.14
CA PRO A 148 -26.15 -4.20 -26.36
C PRO A 148 -25.60 -4.25 -27.78
N ASP A 149 -25.44 -3.07 -28.41
CA ASP A 149 -25.03 -2.91 -29.80
C ASP A 149 -23.54 -2.51 -29.95
N ILE A 150 -22.88 -2.10 -28.86
CA ILE A 150 -21.50 -1.64 -28.87
C ILE A 150 -20.56 -2.81 -28.59
N ARG A 151 -19.65 -3.09 -29.52
CA ARG A 151 -18.66 -4.18 -29.38
C ARG A 151 -17.32 -3.69 -28.82
N THR A 152 -16.78 -4.39 -27.84
CA THR A 152 -15.43 -4.18 -27.29
C THR A 152 -14.35 -4.78 -28.20
N ASN A 153 -13.08 -4.52 -27.92
CA ASN A 153 -11.95 -5.12 -28.62
C ASN A 153 -11.75 -6.59 -28.27
N ARG A 154 -12.15 -7.02 -27.06
CA ARG A 154 -12.12 -8.43 -26.64
C ARG A 154 -13.34 -9.22 -27.16
N GLY A 155 -14.36 -8.51 -27.67
CA GLY A 155 -15.44 -9.06 -28.48
C GLY A 155 -16.80 -9.15 -27.77
N GLU A 156 -16.90 -8.71 -26.52
CA GLU A 156 -18.14 -8.58 -25.77
C GLU A 156 -18.99 -7.42 -26.27
N TYR A 157 -20.25 -7.42 -25.85
CA TYR A 157 -21.19 -6.33 -26.07
C TYR A 157 -21.43 -5.56 -24.76
N VAL A 158 -21.48 -4.24 -24.85
CA VAL A 158 -21.68 -3.31 -23.74
C VAL A 158 -22.74 -2.26 -24.09
N ARG A 159 -23.34 -1.62 -23.09
CA ARG A 159 -24.49 -0.71 -23.27
C ARG A 159 -24.10 0.75 -23.47
N SER A 160 -22.85 1.12 -23.22
CA SER A 160 -22.42 2.51 -23.39
C SER A 160 -21.01 2.63 -23.98
N LYS A 161 -20.73 3.81 -24.56
CA LYS A 161 -19.39 4.16 -25.03
C LYS A 161 -18.39 4.19 -23.88
N SER A 162 -18.81 4.67 -22.71
CA SER A 162 -18.02 4.72 -21.48
C SER A 162 -17.64 3.31 -21.01
N GLU A 163 -18.57 2.36 -21.02
CA GLU A 163 -18.28 0.94 -20.76
C GLU A 163 -17.31 0.34 -21.79
N LYS A 164 -17.46 0.65 -23.08
CA LYS A 164 -16.50 0.18 -24.10
C LYS A 164 -15.09 0.67 -23.79
N ILE A 165 -14.95 1.95 -23.44
CA ILE A 165 -13.65 2.53 -23.09
C ILE A 165 -13.05 1.83 -21.88
N LEU A 166 -13.84 1.57 -20.84
CA LEU A 166 -13.43 0.82 -19.65
C LEU A 166 -13.00 -0.62 -19.98
N ALA A 167 -13.83 -1.37 -20.70
CA ALA A 167 -13.56 -2.74 -21.11
C ALA A 167 -12.26 -2.84 -21.94
N ASP A 168 -12.11 -1.96 -22.94
CA ASP A 168 -10.94 -1.90 -23.80
C ASP A 168 -9.68 -1.53 -23.01
N TYR A 169 -9.82 -0.66 -21.99
CA TYR A 169 -8.73 -0.33 -21.08
C TYR A 169 -8.34 -1.53 -20.20
N PHE A 170 -9.30 -2.20 -19.55
CA PHE A 170 -9.04 -3.36 -18.70
C PHE A 170 -8.37 -4.49 -19.49
N TYR A 171 -8.85 -4.74 -20.71
CA TYR A 171 -8.26 -5.73 -21.62
C TYR A 171 -6.82 -5.39 -21.96
N ARG A 172 -6.55 -4.15 -22.39
CA ARG A 172 -5.18 -3.69 -22.71
C ARG A 172 -4.25 -3.72 -21.51
N ALA A 173 -4.76 -3.49 -20.31
CA ALA A 173 -4.02 -3.55 -19.06
C ALA A 173 -3.78 -4.99 -18.55
N GLY A 174 -4.33 -6.00 -19.23
CA GLY A 174 -4.21 -7.41 -18.80
C GLY A 174 -4.98 -7.73 -17.52
N ILE A 175 -5.99 -6.92 -17.17
CA ILE A 175 -6.80 -7.12 -15.96
C ILE A 175 -7.91 -8.12 -16.30
N PRO A 176 -8.05 -9.23 -15.57
CA PRO A 176 -9.18 -10.13 -15.77
C PRO A 176 -10.47 -9.44 -15.33
N TYR A 177 -11.46 -9.41 -16.22
CA TYR A 177 -12.76 -8.81 -15.97
C TYR A 177 -13.86 -9.56 -16.72
N GLN A 178 -15.09 -9.36 -16.26
CA GLN A 178 -16.33 -9.82 -16.88
C GLN A 178 -17.34 -8.67 -16.90
N CYS A 179 -18.00 -8.48 -18.04
CA CYS A 179 -19.06 -7.48 -18.20
C CYS A 179 -20.37 -8.02 -17.63
N GLU A 180 -21.15 -7.19 -16.94
CA GLU A 180 -22.51 -7.49 -16.51
C GLU A 180 -22.67 -8.84 -15.77
N PRO A 181 -21.83 -9.11 -14.76
CA PRO A 181 -21.98 -10.29 -13.91
C PRO A 181 -23.31 -10.24 -13.15
N LYS A 182 -23.87 -11.41 -12.84
CA LYS A 182 -24.98 -11.50 -11.91
C LYS A 182 -24.48 -11.33 -10.48
N PHE A 183 -25.07 -10.39 -9.74
CA PHE A 183 -24.92 -10.26 -8.29
C PHE A 183 -26.29 -10.42 -7.61
N THR A 184 -26.37 -11.21 -6.54
CA THR A 184 -27.61 -11.37 -5.78
C THR A 184 -27.53 -10.52 -4.51
N LEU A 185 -28.40 -9.52 -4.42
CA LEU A 185 -28.53 -8.66 -3.25
C LEU A 185 -29.00 -9.46 -2.02
N PHE A 186 -28.80 -8.90 -0.83
CA PHE A 186 -29.33 -9.43 0.43
C PHE A 186 -30.86 -9.62 0.40
N SER A 187 -31.56 -8.79 -0.37
CA SER A 187 -33.01 -8.91 -0.60
C SER A 187 -33.41 -10.11 -1.48
N GLY A 188 -32.45 -10.84 -2.06
CA GLY A 188 -32.66 -11.90 -3.04
C GLY A 188 -32.83 -11.39 -4.48
N LYS A 189 -32.87 -10.06 -4.69
CA LYS A 189 -32.99 -9.47 -6.02
C LYS A 189 -31.66 -9.60 -6.78
N ASN A 190 -31.73 -10.03 -8.03
CA ASN A 190 -30.58 -10.02 -8.93
C ASN A 190 -30.37 -8.63 -9.53
N VAL A 191 -29.11 -8.24 -9.59
CA VAL A 191 -28.62 -6.99 -10.18
C VAL A 191 -27.36 -7.28 -10.98
N TYR A 192 -27.05 -6.39 -11.90
CA TYR A 192 -25.94 -6.55 -12.82
C TYR A 192 -25.07 -5.30 -12.74
N PRO A 193 -23.99 -5.33 -11.93
CA PRO A 193 -22.95 -4.30 -11.99
C PRO A 193 -22.34 -4.23 -13.39
N ASP A 194 -21.78 -3.11 -13.81
CA ASP A 194 -21.20 -3.01 -15.16
C ASP A 194 -20.03 -3.97 -15.38
N PHE A 195 -19.16 -4.08 -14.37
CA PHE A 195 -18.03 -5.01 -14.41
C PHE A 195 -17.80 -5.70 -13.07
N VAL A 196 -17.22 -6.88 -13.14
CA VAL A 196 -16.44 -7.47 -12.04
C VAL A 196 -15.03 -7.72 -12.54
N LEU A 197 -14.04 -7.44 -11.69
CA LEU A 197 -12.62 -7.50 -11.98
C LEU A 197 -11.90 -8.32 -10.91
N LEU A 198 -10.79 -8.96 -11.30
CA LEU A 198 -9.93 -9.69 -10.38
C LEU A 198 -8.64 -8.92 -10.16
N ASN A 199 -8.37 -8.54 -8.90
CA ASN A 199 -7.01 -8.26 -8.48
C ASN A 199 -6.30 -9.61 -8.24
N VAL A 200 -5.48 -10.02 -9.21
CA VAL A 200 -4.78 -11.32 -9.19
C VAL A 200 -3.79 -11.42 -8.02
N ARG A 201 -3.17 -10.30 -7.63
CA ARG A 201 -2.11 -10.30 -6.59
C ARG A 201 -2.61 -10.72 -5.22
N ASN A 202 -3.81 -10.27 -4.85
CA ASN A 202 -4.42 -10.59 -3.56
C ASN A 202 -5.66 -11.47 -3.69
N ASN A 203 -5.91 -12.00 -4.90
CA ASN A 203 -7.07 -12.82 -5.23
C ASN A 203 -8.40 -12.16 -4.78
N LYS A 204 -8.55 -10.86 -5.04
CA LYS A 204 -9.71 -10.08 -4.62
C LYS A 204 -10.61 -9.74 -5.80
N THR A 205 -11.89 -10.09 -5.67
CA THR A 205 -12.95 -9.67 -6.58
C THR A 205 -13.35 -8.24 -6.29
N ILE A 206 -13.38 -7.40 -7.32
CA ILE A 206 -13.78 -5.99 -7.24
C ILE A 206 -14.86 -5.72 -8.27
N TYR A 207 -15.98 -5.17 -7.83
CA TYR A 207 -17.05 -4.71 -8.70
C TYR A 207 -16.78 -3.26 -9.13
N TRP A 208 -17.15 -2.94 -10.36
CA TRP A 208 -17.01 -1.59 -10.90
C TRP A 208 -18.31 -1.18 -11.56
N GLU A 209 -18.83 -0.04 -11.12
CA GLU A 209 -20.06 0.57 -11.62
C GLU A 209 -19.75 1.95 -12.20
N HIS A 210 -20.29 2.25 -13.36
CA HIS A 210 -20.17 3.52 -14.06
C HIS A 210 -21.53 4.23 -14.16
N LEU A 211 -21.68 5.33 -13.43
CA LEU A 211 -22.90 6.13 -13.44
C LEU A 211 -22.80 7.25 -14.50
N GLY A 212 -23.33 6.95 -15.69
CA GLY A 212 -23.20 7.77 -16.89
C GLY A 212 -24.12 8.99 -17.02
N LYS A 213 -25.15 9.11 -16.16
CA LYS A 213 -26.24 10.09 -16.32
C LYS A 213 -26.50 10.88 -15.03
N MET A 214 -25.45 11.40 -14.41
CA MET A 214 -25.56 12.08 -13.11
C MET A 214 -26.28 13.44 -13.14
N ASP A 215 -26.64 13.95 -14.33
CA ASP A 215 -27.51 15.12 -14.48
C ASP A 215 -29.01 14.79 -14.44
N ASP A 216 -29.39 13.51 -14.53
CA ASP A 216 -30.79 13.08 -14.48
C ASP A 216 -31.19 12.73 -13.04
N ALA A 217 -32.05 13.56 -12.45
CA ALA A 217 -32.46 13.41 -11.05
C ALA A 217 -33.11 12.04 -10.76
N GLY A 218 -33.91 11.51 -11.67
CA GLY A 218 -34.54 10.20 -11.51
C GLY A 218 -33.53 9.06 -11.56
N TYR A 219 -32.55 9.14 -12.45
CA TYR A 219 -31.43 8.21 -12.56
C TYR A 219 -30.56 8.24 -11.30
N VAL A 220 -30.26 9.42 -10.77
CA VAL A 220 -29.49 9.57 -9.53
C VAL A 220 -30.22 8.92 -8.37
N ILE A 221 -31.50 9.19 -8.17
CA ILE A 221 -32.28 8.59 -7.07
C ILE A 221 -32.26 7.07 -7.14
N ARG A 222 -32.51 6.48 -8.32
CA ARG A 222 -32.50 5.02 -8.51
C ARG A 222 -31.12 4.41 -8.22
N ASN A 223 -30.05 5.03 -8.71
CA ASN A 223 -28.70 4.53 -8.48
C ASN A 223 -28.27 4.69 -7.03
N MET A 224 -28.64 5.77 -6.35
CA MET A 224 -28.37 5.91 -4.91
C MET A 224 -29.05 4.81 -4.09
N SER A 225 -30.31 4.47 -4.39
CA SER A 225 -30.95 3.30 -3.77
C SER A 225 -30.22 2.00 -4.07
N LYS A 226 -29.78 1.79 -5.32
CA LYS A 226 -28.97 0.62 -5.73
C LYS A 226 -27.66 0.53 -4.94
N LEU A 227 -26.98 1.66 -4.69
CA LEU A 227 -25.74 1.70 -3.90
C LEU A 227 -25.98 1.36 -2.42
N MET A 228 -27.09 1.82 -1.84
CA MET A 228 -27.46 1.42 -0.47
C MET A 228 -27.74 -0.09 -0.37
N ASP A 229 -28.36 -0.66 -1.40
CA ASP A 229 -28.61 -2.10 -1.47
C ASP A 229 -27.30 -2.89 -1.67
N TYR A 230 -26.36 -2.36 -2.46
CA TYR A 230 -25.00 -2.88 -2.59
C TYR A 230 -24.29 -2.96 -1.24
N GLU A 231 -24.26 -1.86 -0.51
CA GLU A 231 -23.61 -1.80 0.81
C GLU A 231 -24.21 -2.80 1.80
N LYS A 232 -25.55 -2.88 1.88
CA LYS A 232 -26.26 -3.90 2.70
C LYS A 232 -25.95 -5.33 2.29
N SER A 233 -25.54 -5.54 1.05
CA SER A 233 -25.20 -6.85 0.48
C SER A 233 -23.68 -7.14 0.54
N GLY A 234 -22.89 -6.26 1.18
CA GLY A 234 -21.45 -6.43 1.34
C GLY A 234 -20.60 -5.89 0.19
N LEU A 235 -21.18 -5.14 -0.75
CA LEU A 235 -20.42 -4.37 -1.74
C LEU A 235 -20.12 -2.99 -1.17
N LEU A 236 -18.94 -2.85 -0.59
CA LEU A 236 -18.46 -1.69 0.13
C LEU A 236 -17.66 -0.77 -0.80
N LEU A 237 -18.11 0.48 -0.89
CA LEU A 237 -17.45 1.50 -1.70
C LEU A 237 -16.01 1.74 -1.21
N GLY A 238 -15.05 1.68 -2.14
CA GLY A 238 -13.63 1.85 -1.82
C GLY A 238 -12.96 0.61 -1.24
N ASP A 239 -13.66 -0.53 -1.20
CA ASP A 239 -13.08 -1.82 -0.79
C ASP A 239 -13.19 -2.85 -1.92
N ASN A 240 -14.39 -3.36 -2.18
CA ASN A 240 -14.70 -4.32 -3.24
C ASN A 240 -15.71 -3.75 -4.26
N LEU A 241 -16.03 -2.47 -4.17
CA LEU A 241 -16.83 -1.72 -5.13
C LEU A 241 -16.12 -0.40 -5.49
N ILE A 242 -15.97 -0.15 -6.79
CA ILE A 242 -15.49 1.10 -7.36
C ILE A 242 -16.63 1.74 -8.13
N ILE A 243 -16.82 3.04 -7.97
CA ILE A 243 -17.80 3.81 -8.71
C ILE A 243 -17.09 4.89 -9.50
N THR A 244 -17.46 5.02 -10.77
CA THR A 244 -17.08 6.13 -11.63
C THR A 244 -18.33 6.88 -12.07
N LEU A 245 -18.21 8.20 -12.24
CA LEU A 245 -19.33 9.08 -12.51
C LEU A 245 -19.01 9.95 -13.72
N GLU A 246 -20.02 10.28 -14.51
CA GLU A 246 -19.92 11.37 -15.48
C GLU A 246 -21.22 12.17 -15.55
N THR A 247 -21.05 13.42 -15.99
CA THR A 247 -22.12 14.34 -16.37
C THR A 247 -21.87 14.83 -17.79
N ARG A 248 -22.84 15.51 -18.40
CA ARG A 248 -22.68 16.19 -19.68
C ARG A 248 -21.54 17.21 -19.66
N GLU A 249 -21.35 17.89 -18.53
CA GLU A 249 -20.29 18.91 -18.36
C GLU A 249 -18.95 18.30 -17.94
N ARG A 250 -18.95 17.13 -17.31
CA ARG A 250 -17.77 16.41 -16.83
C ARG A 250 -17.81 14.98 -17.35
N PRO A 251 -17.34 14.75 -18.59
CA PRO A 251 -17.31 13.41 -19.19
C PRO A 251 -16.33 12.49 -18.46
N LEU A 252 -16.37 11.20 -18.78
CA LEU A 252 -15.47 10.17 -18.24
C LEU A 252 -13.99 10.61 -18.18
N ASP A 253 -13.45 10.67 -16.95
CA ASP A 253 -12.05 10.99 -16.70
C ASP A 253 -11.18 9.72 -16.72
N ILE A 254 -10.43 9.56 -17.81
CA ILE A 254 -9.53 8.42 -18.02
C ILE A 254 -8.35 8.44 -17.04
N GLU A 255 -7.87 9.60 -16.63
CA GLU A 255 -6.77 9.68 -15.66
C GLU A 255 -7.24 9.24 -14.27
N LEU A 256 -8.48 9.56 -13.89
CA LEU A 256 -9.08 9.03 -12.67
C LEU A 256 -9.25 7.50 -12.73
N ILE A 257 -9.69 6.95 -13.86
CA ILE A 257 -9.78 5.50 -14.06
C ILE A 257 -8.43 4.82 -13.87
N LYS A 258 -7.37 5.36 -14.49
CA LYS A 258 -6.00 4.83 -14.35
C LYS A 258 -5.57 4.80 -12.89
N ARG A 259 -5.79 5.90 -12.14
CA ARG A 259 -5.47 5.98 -10.71
C ARG A 259 -6.24 4.95 -9.88
N ASN A 260 -7.53 4.77 -10.15
CA ASN A 260 -8.34 3.75 -9.47
C ASN A 260 -7.81 2.33 -9.76
N VAL A 261 -7.44 2.06 -11.01
CA VAL A 261 -6.84 0.78 -11.40
C VAL A 261 -5.52 0.55 -10.67
N GLU A 262 -4.63 1.55 -10.65
CA GLU A 262 -3.37 1.52 -9.91
C GLU A 262 -3.57 1.27 -8.41
N GLN A 263 -4.59 1.88 -7.82
CA GLN A 263 -4.86 1.76 -6.39
C GLN A 263 -5.44 0.39 -6.01
N PHE A 264 -6.44 -0.09 -6.78
CA PHE A 264 -7.29 -1.20 -6.37
C PHE A 264 -6.99 -2.52 -7.07
N LEU A 265 -6.51 -2.48 -8.31
CA LEU A 265 -6.30 -3.67 -9.15
C LEU A 265 -4.81 -3.99 -9.34
N ILE A 266 -3.96 -2.99 -9.09
CA ILE A 266 -2.51 -3.05 -9.26
C ILE A 266 -1.82 -2.66 -7.92
#